data_AF-A0A4Q2S5Z9-F1
#
_entry.id   AF-A0A4Q2S5Z9-F1
#
_cell.length_a   1.000
_cell.length_b   1.000
_cell.length_c   1.000
_cell.angle_alpha   90.00
_cell.angle_beta   90.00
_cell.angle_gamma   90.00
#
_symmetry.space_group_name_H-M   'P 1'
#
loop_
_entity.id
_entity.type
_entity.pdbx_description
1 polymer ?
#
loop_
_entity_poly.entity_id
_entity_poly.type
_entity_poly.pdbx_seq_one_letter_code
_entity_poly.pdbx_strand_id
1 'polypeptide(L)'
;MQVEPARLVELAASSEHVLDAMRSDWSLALDELSGACGALGDNPGTVNLSASYADALADAGEVVTSLADALEMGIAGLVDAAQDAVRADDTVAAELDRASRALDEGPFWSTPGCGGR
;
A
#
# COMPACT_ATOMS: atom_id res chain seq x y z
N MET A 1 -15.10 -1.70 -12.29
CA MET A 1 -13.94 -2.47 -11.81
C MET A 1 -14.26 -2.86 -10.38
N GLN A 2 -14.53 -4.14 -10.10
CA GLN A 2 -14.71 -4.61 -8.72
C GLN A 2 -13.33 -4.92 -8.16
N VAL A 3 -13.01 -4.33 -7.01
CA VAL A 3 -11.73 -4.52 -6.33
C VAL A 3 -12.02 -5.19 -5.01
N GLU A 4 -11.44 -6.35 -4.76
CA GLU A 4 -11.63 -7.08 -3.51
C GLU A 4 -10.78 -6.44 -2.40
N PRO A 5 -11.38 -5.95 -1.29
CA PRO A 5 -10.65 -5.28 -0.22
C PRO A 5 -9.53 -6.14 0.37
N ALA A 6 -9.76 -7.45 0.50
CA ALA A 6 -8.76 -8.40 0.99
C ALA A 6 -7.50 -8.42 0.13
N ARG A 7 -7.63 -8.36 -1.21
CA ARG A 7 -6.48 -8.33 -2.12
C ARG A 7 -5.67 -7.05 -2.00
N LEU A 8 -6.33 -5.92 -1.73
CA LEU A 8 -5.64 -4.65 -1.52
C LEU A 8 -4.79 -4.68 -0.24
N VAL A 9 -5.33 -5.28 0.83
CA VAL A 9 -4.61 -5.48 2.09
C VAL A 9 -3.43 -6.44 1.92
N GLU A 10 -3.63 -7.55 1.22
CA GLU A 10 -2.56 -8.51 0.91
C GLU A 10 -1.45 -7.86 0.07
N LEU A 11 -1.82 -7.05 -0.93
CA LEU A 11 -0.87 -6.31 -1.75
C LEU A 11 -0.10 -5.27 -0.91
N ALA A 12 -0.78 -4.57 -0.01
CA ALA A 12 -0.14 -3.63 0.91
C ALA A 12 0.89 -4.34 1.80
N ALA A 13 0.52 -5.45 2.44
CA ALA A 13 1.43 -6.24 3.28
C ALA A 13 2.62 -6.82 2.49
N SER A 14 2.38 -7.33 1.27
CA SER A 14 3.46 -7.78 0.40
C SER A 14 4.39 -6.64 -0.01
N SER A 15 3.85 -5.44 -0.20
CA SER A 15 4.63 -4.27 -0.61
C SER A 15 5.46 -3.72 0.55
N GLU A 16 4.93 -3.73 1.77
CA GLU A 16 5.65 -3.42 3.00
C GLU A 16 6.83 -4.37 3.21
N HIS A 17 6.63 -5.67 3.00
CA HIS A 17 7.72 -6.65 3.07
C HIS A 17 8.84 -6.37 2.05
N VAL A 18 8.48 -5.99 0.82
CA VAL A 18 9.46 -5.63 -0.22
C VAL A 18 10.21 -4.34 0.15
N LEU A 19 9.51 -3.36 0.72
CA LEU A 19 10.11 -2.11 1.17
C LEU A 19 11.12 -2.35 2.29
N ASP A 20 10.79 -3.20 3.26
CA ASP A 20 11.69 -3.58 4.34
C ASP A 20 12.95 -4.30 3.83
N ALA A 21 12.75 -5.24 2.87
CA ALA A 21 13.87 -5.91 2.22
C ALA A 21 14.78 -4.92 1.49
N MET A 22 14.21 -3.99 0.72
CA MET A 22 14.96 -2.95 0.00
C MET A 22 15.78 -2.08 0.96
N ARG A 23 15.21 -1.68 2.10
CA ARG A 23 15.92 -0.90 3.13
C ARG A 23 17.06 -1.67 3.77
N SER A 24 16.83 -2.95 4.07
CA SER A 24 17.86 -3.84 4.61
C SER A 24 19.01 -4.03 3.62
N ASP A 25 18.70 -4.33 2.36
CA ASP A 25 19.70 -4.52 1.29
C ASP A 25 20.53 -3.24 1.07
N TRP A 26 19.88 -2.08 1.09
CA TRP A 26 20.59 -0.80 1.00
C TRP A 26 21.53 -0.56 2.20
N SER A 27 21.08 -0.85 3.42
CA SER A 27 21.93 -0.73 4.62
C SER A 27 23.15 -1.64 4.56
N LEU A 28 22.98 -2.88 4.07
CA LEU A 28 24.10 -3.82 3.90
C LEU A 28 25.09 -3.32 2.84
N ALA A 29 24.60 -2.81 1.70
CA ALA A 29 25.45 -2.25 0.66
C ALA A 29 26.27 -1.04 1.15
N LEU A 30 25.66 -0.18 1.99
CA LEU A 30 26.34 0.94 2.64
C LEU A 30 27.49 0.47 3.53
N ASP A 31 27.24 -0.52 4.38
CA ASP A 31 28.24 -1.07 5.31
C ASP A 31 29.39 -1.76 4.55
N GLU A 32 29.07 -2.55 3.53
CA GLU A 32 30.08 -3.22 2.69
C GLU A 32 30.99 -2.21 1.97
N LEU A 33 30.41 -1.15 1.39
CA LEU A 33 31.19 -0.12 0.71
C LEU A 33 32.04 0.69 1.69
N SER A 34 31.50 1.05 2.85
CA SER A 34 32.24 1.70 3.92
C SER A 34 33.47 0.87 4.33
N GLY A 35 33.29 -0.44 4.51
CA GLY A 35 34.38 -1.38 4.78
C GLY A 35 35.43 -1.43 3.67
N ALA A 36 35.00 -1.47 2.40
CA ALA A 36 35.89 -1.46 1.25
C ALA A 36 36.72 -0.15 1.15
N CYS A 37 36.07 1.01 1.36
CA CYS A 37 36.75 2.30 1.41
C CYS A 37 37.76 2.37 2.56
N GLY A 38 37.40 1.89 3.75
CA GLY A 38 38.32 1.79 4.89
C GLY A 38 39.54 0.91 4.60
N ALA A 39 39.36 -0.20 3.87
CA ALA A 39 40.45 -1.11 3.49
C ALA A 39 41.43 -0.51 2.47
N LEU A 40 40.99 0.43 1.62
CA LEU A 40 41.85 1.15 0.69
C LEU A 40 42.81 2.12 1.41
N GLY A 41 42.40 2.64 2.57
CA GLY A 41 43.15 3.58 3.40
C GLY A 41 43.43 4.93 2.72
N ASP A 42 44.25 5.76 3.35
CA ASP A 42 44.66 7.10 2.85
C ASP A 42 45.71 7.02 1.73
N ASN A 43 45.70 5.96 0.92
CA ASN A 43 46.61 5.84 -0.20
C ASN A 43 46.34 6.98 -1.19
N PRO A 44 47.32 7.85 -1.50
CA PRO A 44 47.10 9.03 -2.34
C PRO A 44 46.51 8.72 -3.72
N GLY A 45 46.76 7.51 -4.24
CA GLY A 45 46.20 7.04 -5.50
C GLY A 45 44.73 6.60 -5.45
N THR A 46 44.18 6.35 -4.27
CA THR A 46 42.80 5.86 -4.07
C THR A 46 41.88 6.89 -3.40
N VAL A 47 42.42 7.96 -2.81
CA VAL A 47 41.63 9.02 -2.14
C VAL A 47 40.55 9.61 -3.06
N ASN A 48 40.90 9.94 -4.31
CA ASN A 48 39.92 10.49 -5.25
C ASN A 48 38.85 9.47 -5.62
N LEU A 49 39.22 8.19 -5.72
CA LEU A 49 38.29 7.12 -6.03
C LEU A 49 37.30 6.90 -4.87
N SER A 50 37.78 6.86 -3.62
CA SER A 50 36.93 6.76 -2.44
C SER A 50 35.99 7.97 -2.30
N ALA A 51 36.47 9.17 -2.62
CA ALA A 51 35.62 10.37 -2.62
C ALA A 51 34.51 10.26 -3.68
N SER A 52 34.84 9.86 -4.91
CA SER A 52 33.83 9.65 -5.96
C SER A 52 32.80 8.57 -5.61
N TYR A 53 33.22 7.48 -4.95
CA TYR A 53 32.28 6.47 -4.46
C TYR A 53 31.38 6.99 -3.34
N ALA A 54 31.92 7.81 -2.43
CA ALA A 54 31.12 8.43 -1.37
C ALA A 54 30.06 9.38 -1.94
N ASP A 55 30.42 10.21 -2.93
CA ASP A 55 29.47 11.09 -3.62
C ASP A 55 28.38 10.28 -4.34
N ALA A 56 28.76 9.27 -5.12
CA ALA A 56 27.81 8.41 -5.82
C ALA A 56 26.87 7.65 -4.85
N LEU A 57 27.37 7.29 -3.67
CA LEU A 57 26.59 6.62 -2.64
C LEU A 57 25.57 7.58 -1.99
N ALA A 58 25.95 8.84 -1.78
CA ALA A 58 25.03 9.87 -1.30
C ALA A 58 23.88 10.07 -2.30
N ASP A 59 24.20 10.24 -3.59
CA ASP A 59 23.21 10.37 -4.66
C ASP A 59 22.27 9.15 -4.72
N ALA A 60 22.84 7.94 -4.68
CA ALA A 60 22.05 6.71 -4.68
C ALA A 60 21.17 6.60 -3.41
N GLY A 61 21.66 7.04 -2.25
CA GLY A 61 20.91 7.06 -1.00
C GLY A 61 19.71 8.00 -1.05
N GLU A 62 19.85 9.17 -1.66
CA GLU A 62 18.73 10.09 -1.89
C GLU A 62 17.66 9.44 -2.78
N VAL A 63 18.07 8.75 -3.85
CA VAL A 63 17.15 8.05 -4.76
C VAL A 63 16.42 6.90 -4.06
N VAL A 64 17.14 6.06 -3.30
CA VAL A 64 16.54 4.94 -2.56
C VAL A 64 15.57 5.44 -1.50
N THR A 65 15.91 6.54 -0.81
CA THR A 65 15.02 7.17 0.18
C THR A 65 13.75 7.69 -0.49
N SER A 66 13.88 8.42 -1.60
CA SER A 66 12.73 8.94 -2.36
C SER A 66 11.82 7.82 -2.87
N LEU A 67 12.41 6.72 -3.35
CA LEU A 67 11.66 5.54 -3.76
C LEU A 67 10.92 4.89 -2.58
N ALA A 68 11.58 4.77 -1.43
CA ALA A 68 10.97 4.23 -0.22
C ALA A 68 9.76 5.06 0.20
N ASP A 69 9.87 6.39 0.24
CA ASP A 69 8.78 7.30 0.59
C ASP A 69 7.60 7.17 -0.40
N ALA A 70 7.89 7.05 -1.70
CA ALA A 70 6.86 6.83 -2.71
C ALA A 70 6.11 5.50 -2.52
N LEU A 71 6.84 4.43 -2.17
CA LEU A 71 6.25 3.12 -1.88
C LEU A 71 5.41 3.16 -0.61
N GLU A 72 5.85 3.83 0.46
CA GLU A 72 5.06 4.01 1.68
C GLU A 72 3.74 4.73 1.41
N MET A 73 3.78 5.82 0.63
CA MET A 73 2.54 6.51 0.22
C MET A 73 1.62 5.60 -0.59
N GLY A 74 2.18 4.77 -1.47
CA GLY A 74 1.43 3.76 -2.23
C GLY A 74 0.77 2.72 -1.33
N ILE A 75 1.50 2.19 -0.35
CA ILE A 75 0.99 1.22 0.63
C ILE A 75 -0.15 1.82 1.45
N ALA A 76 0.02 3.05 1.95
CA ALA A 76 -1.03 3.76 2.68
C ALA A 76 -2.29 3.93 1.80
N GLY A 77 -2.11 4.33 0.53
CA GLY A 77 -3.20 4.45 -0.43
C GLY A 77 -3.94 3.13 -0.70
N LEU A 78 -3.24 1.99 -0.71
CA LEU A 78 -3.87 0.67 -0.84
C LEU A 78 -4.74 0.32 0.37
N VAL A 79 -4.26 0.62 1.58
CA VAL A 79 -5.01 0.41 2.82
C VAL A 79 -6.25 1.30 2.87
N ASP A 80 -6.10 2.58 2.52
CA ASP A 80 -7.22 3.53 2.46
C ASP A 80 -8.27 3.07 1.46
N ALA A 81 -7.86 2.65 0.26
CA ALA A 81 -8.76 2.12 -0.76
C ALA A 81 -9.50 0.86 -0.29
N ALA A 82 -8.83 -0.02 0.47
CA ALA A 82 -9.47 -1.20 1.03
C ALA A 82 -10.55 -0.82 2.06
N GLN A 83 -10.26 0.14 2.93
CA GLN A 83 -11.22 0.63 3.92
C GLN A 83 -12.43 1.31 3.27
N ASP A 84 -12.19 2.12 2.23
CA ASP A 84 -13.26 2.78 1.49
C ASP A 84 -14.17 1.79 0.77
N ALA A 85 -13.60 0.72 0.21
CA ALA A 85 -14.38 -0.35 -0.38
C ALA A 85 -15.25 -1.07 0.66
N VAL A 86 -14.73 -1.38 1.86
CA VAL A 86 -15.52 -1.96 2.95
C VAL A 86 -16.66 -1.03 3.40
N ARG A 87 -16.39 0.27 3.56
CA ARG A 87 -17.43 1.26 3.92
C ARG A 87 -18.53 1.35 2.87
N ALA A 88 -18.16 1.27 1.59
CA ALA A 88 -19.12 1.28 0.49
C ALA A 88 -20.00 0.03 0.52
N ASP A 89 -19.41 -1.15 0.75
CA ASP A 89 -20.14 -2.41 0.86
C ASP A 89 -21.12 -2.42 2.04
N ASP A 90 -20.70 -1.94 3.22
CA ASP A 90 -21.57 -1.80 4.40
C ASP A 90 -22.76 -0.87 4.14
N THR A 91 -22.51 0.22 3.42
CA THR A 91 -23.55 1.18 3.01
C THR A 91 -24.57 0.50 2.09
N VAL A 92 -24.10 -0.23 1.07
CA VAL A 92 -24.96 -0.97 0.15
C VAL A 92 -25.78 -2.04 0.88
N ALA A 93 -25.16 -2.79 1.81
CA ALA A 93 -25.84 -3.79 2.61
C ALA A 93 -26.96 -3.17 3.48
N ALA A 94 -26.71 -2.02 4.10
CA ALA A 94 -27.69 -1.30 4.91
C ALA A 94 -28.87 -0.76 4.07
N GLU A 95 -28.61 -0.26 2.85
CA GLU A 95 -29.67 0.16 1.92
C GLU A 95 -30.50 -1.04 1.44
N LEU A 96 -29.85 -2.17 1.13
CA LEU A 96 -30.53 -3.39 0.71
C LEU A 96 -31.45 -3.94 1.81
N ASP A 97 -30.97 -3.97 3.06
CA ASP A 97 -31.73 -4.39 4.23
C ASP A 97 -32.95 -3.47 4.48
N ARG A 98 -32.78 -2.15 4.32
CA ARG A 98 -33.90 -1.19 4.36
C ARG A 98 -34.91 -1.42 3.24
N ALA A 99 -34.45 -1.64 2.01
CA ALA A 99 -35.31 -1.93 0.87
C ALA A 99 -36.08 -3.25 1.06
N SER A 100 -35.42 -4.29 1.59
CA SER A 100 -36.06 -5.57 1.90
C SER A 100 -37.18 -5.42 2.93
N ARG A 101 -36.93 -4.71 4.04
CA ARG A 101 -37.98 -4.46 5.04
C ARG A 101 -39.16 -3.66 4.49
N ALA A 102 -38.90 -2.67 3.65
CA ALA A 102 -39.97 -1.89 3.02
C ALA A 102 -40.86 -2.74 2.09
N LEU A 103 -40.30 -3.77 1.45
CA LEU A 103 -41.07 -4.73 0.66
C LEU A 103 -41.89 -5.68 1.54
N ASP A 104 -41.35 -6.13 2.68
CA ASP A 104 -42.06 -6.99 3.64
C ASP A 104 -43.19 -6.25 4.38
N GLU A 105 -43.03 -4.95 4.64
CA GLU A 105 -44.02 -4.10 5.33
C GLU A 105 -45.03 -3.41 4.38
N GLY A 106 -44.82 -3.53 3.06
CA GLY A 106 -45.72 -2.97 2.05
C GLY A 106 -47.07 -3.71 1.98
N PRO A 107 -48.21 -3.00 1.78
CA PRO A 107 -49.54 -3.62 1.70
C PRO A 107 -49.74 -4.27 0.32
N PHE A 108 -48.96 -5.30 0.00
CA PHE A 108 -49.06 -6.01 -1.28
C PHE A 108 -50.15 -7.11 -1.26
N TRP A 109 -50.67 -7.46 -0.08
CA TRP A 109 -51.68 -8.52 0.09
C TRP A 109 -53.09 -8.04 0.46
N SER A 110 -53.39 -6.75 0.35
CA SER A 110 -54.78 -6.29 0.39
C SER A 110 -55.45 -6.61 -0.96
N THR A 111 -55.72 -7.89 -1.21
CA THR A 111 -56.63 -8.32 -2.27
C THR A 111 -57.92 -7.53 -2.16
N PRO A 112 -58.33 -6.74 -3.17
CA PRO A 112 -59.64 -6.12 -3.17
C PRO A 112 -60.68 -7.24 -3.20
N GLY A 113 -61.46 -7.35 -2.13
CA GLY A 113 -62.62 -8.22 -2.10
C GLY A 113 -63.61 -7.77 -3.18
N CYS A 114 -63.54 -8.40 -4.35
CA CYS A 114 -64.63 -8.40 -5.32
C CYS A 114 -65.77 -9.26 -4.76
N GLY A 115 -66.59 -8.66 -3.89
CA GLY A 115 -67.87 -9.20 -3.44
C GLY A 115 -68.99 -8.33 -3.99
N GLY A 116 -69.40 -8.61 -5.23
CA GLY A 116 -70.51 -7.92 -5.88
C GLY A 116 -71.87 -8.49 -5.44
N ARG A 117 -72.83 -7.56 -5.30
CA ARG A 117 -74.29 -7.66 -5.36
C ARG A 117 -75.03 -8.53 -4.34
#